data_AF-A0A927VWR9-F1
#
_entry.id   AF-A0A927VWR9-F1
#
_cell.length_a   1.000
_cell.length_b   1.000
_cell.length_c   1.000
_cell.angle_alpha   90.00
_cell.angle_beta   90.00
_cell.angle_gamma   90.00
#
_symmetry.space_group_name_H-M   'P 1'
#
loop_
_entity.id
_entity.type
_entity.pdbx_description
1 polymer ?
#
loop_
_entity_poly.entity_id
_entity_poly.type
_entity_poly.pdbx_seq_one_letter_code
_entity_poly.pdbx_strand_id
1 'polypeptide(L)'
;MNDVFCIFMCITTVVYLCLCFVTDVRERAIYSFPCIPLAGVWWLSAIRLSNQSPVMCGIIVFHIVVLFVLKVVPIWADGDNDLFFLSSAIFANAYYLAIRNVPLYVATELLLLVFGMVFSMLVAFVEAKRKHRKLGRNSSVALAPGFCATCVILIVCIVKMRWFLWTI
;
A
#
# COMPACT_ATOMS: atom_id res chain seq x y z
N MET A 1 -1.24 13.92 -15.77
CA MET A 1 -0.38 14.23 -14.61
C MET A 1 1.04 14.32 -15.10
N ASN A 2 1.74 15.43 -14.85
CA ASN A 2 3.12 15.66 -15.29
C ASN A 2 4.03 14.51 -14.77
N ASP A 3 4.89 13.95 -15.62
CA ASP A 3 5.75 12.81 -15.26
C ASP A 3 6.76 13.16 -14.16
N VAL A 4 7.20 14.42 -14.11
CA VAL A 4 8.03 14.93 -12.99
C VAL A 4 7.31 14.77 -11.66
N PHE A 5 6.01 15.07 -11.61
CA PHE A 5 5.20 14.92 -10.41
C PHE A 5 5.00 13.44 -10.04
N CYS A 6 4.81 12.56 -11.03
CA CYS A 6 4.72 11.11 -10.78
C CYS A 6 6.02 10.55 -10.19
N ILE A 7 7.17 10.91 -10.78
CA ILE A 7 8.48 10.48 -10.31
C ILE A 7 8.72 10.96 -8.88
N PHE A 8 8.42 12.24 -8.61
CA PHE A 8 8.50 12.79 -7.27
C PHE A 8 7.66 12.00 -6.27
N MET A 9 6.37 11.74 -6.58
CA MET A 9 5.52 10.93 -5.71
C MET A 9 6.07 9.52 -5.47
N CYS A 10 6.56 8.85 -6.51
CA CYS A 10 7.18 7.53 -6.39
C CYS A 10 8.38 7.55 -5.44
N ILE A 11 9.29 8.51 -5.62
CA ILE A 11 10.49 8.65 -4.79
C ILE A 11 10.10 8.93 -3.34
N THR A 12 9.24 9.92 -3.09
CA THR A 12 8.80 10.27 -1.73
C THR A 12 8.12 9.09 -1.04
N THR A 13 7.29 8.35 -1.77
CA THR A 13 6.60 7.16 -1.24
C THR A 13 7.58 6.04 -0.92
N VAL A 14 8.55 5.76 -1.80
CA VAL A 14 9.57 4.72 -1.54
C VAL A 14 10.43 5.08 -0.33
N VAL A 15 10.87 6.34 -0.21
CA VAL A 15 11.64 6.81 0.96
C VAL A 15 10.83 6.63 2.24
N TYR A 16 9.56 7.02 2.23
CA TYR A 16 8.66 6.83 3.37
C TYR A 16 8.47 5.35 3.75
N LEU A 17 8.25 4.48 2.76
CA LEU A 17 8.11 3.04 2.98
C LEU A 17 9.39 2.43 3.58
N CYS A 18 10.57 2.82 3.10
CA CYS A 18 11.85 2.39 3.69
C CYS A 18 11.95 2.79 5.16
N LEU A 19 11.51 4.01 5.53
CA LEU A 19 11.49 4.44 6.92
C LEU A 19 10.53 3.56 7.74
N CYS A 20 9.31 3.32 7.25
CA CYS A 20 8.33 2.46 7.94
C CYS A 20 8.84 1.04 8.14
N PHE A 21 9.48 0.46 7.12
CA PHE A 21 10.10 -0.85 7.22
C PHE A 21 11.10 -0.90 8.39
N VAL A 22 11.99 0.08 8.46
CA VAL A 22 13.05 0.11 9.48
C VAL A 22 12.45 0.35 10.88
N THR A 23 11.54 1.30 11.02
CA THR A 23 10.94 1.63 12.32
C THR A 23 10.02 0.52 12.83
N ASP A 24 9.29 -0.16 11.96
CA ASP A 24 8.41 -1.27 12.37
C ASP A 24 9.21 -2.50 12.83
N VAL A 25 10.31 -2.84 12.16
CA VAL A 25 11.20 -3.94 12.57
C VAL A 25 11.99 -3.62 13.84
N ARG A 26 12.39 -2.36 14.03
CA ARG A 26 13.20 -1.93 15.18
C ARG A 26 12.36 -1.65 16.42
N GLU A 27 11.29 -0.87 16.26
CA GLU A 27 10.55 -0.20 17.34
C GLU A 27 9.07 -0.57 17.37
N ARG A 28 8.55 -1.33 16.38
CA ARG A 28 7.11 -1.63 16.23
C ARG A 28 6.25 -0.36 16.16
N ALA A 29 6.80 0.69 15.53
CA ALA A 29 6.16 1.98 15.39
C ALA A 29 6.17 2.42 13.92
N ILE A 30 5.00 2.91 13.47
CA ILE A 30 4.79 3.45 12.13
C ILE A 30 4.12 4.80 12.29
N TYR A 31 4.72 5.84 11.72
CA TYR A 31 4.19 7.20 11.79
C TYR A 31 3.12 7.42 10.72
N SER A 32 1.94 7.88 11.15
CA SER A 32 0.81 8.22 10.26
C SER A 32 1.11 9.40 9.34
N PHE A 33 2.03 10.28 9.72
CA PHE A 33 2.56 11.33 8.85
C PHE A 33 3.92 10.91 8.28
N PRO A 34 4.16 11.02 6.95
CA PRO A 34 3.28 11.56 5.89
C PRO A 34 2.33 10.55 5.21
N CYS A 35 2.06 9.37 5.78
CA CYS A 35 1.25 8.30 5.15
C CYS A 35 -0.09 8.77 4.56
N ILE A 36 -0.94 9.39 5.40
CA ILE A 36 -2.30 9.78 5.01
C ILE A 36 -2.28 10.88 3.94
N PRO A 37 -1.47 11.95 4.07
CA PRO A 37 -1.28 12.90 2.98
C PRO A 37 -0.84 12.24 1.67
N LEU A 38 0.14 11.32 1.71
CA LEU A 38 0.59 10.60 0.52
C LEU A 38 -0.54 9.76 -0.11
N ALA A 39 -1.31 9.04 0.71
CA ALA A 39 -2.46 8.27 0.24
C ALA A 39 -3.49 9.17 -0.44
N GLY A 40 -3.77 10.35 0.12
CA GLY A 40 -4.66 11.35 -0.47
C GLY A 40 -4.19 11.79 -1.86
N VAL A 41 -2.89 12.10 -2.02
CA VAL A 41 -2.36 12.50 -3.34
C VAL A 41 -2.43 11.34 -4.35
N TRP A 42 -2.13 10.11 -3.93
CA TRP A 42 -2.29 8.92 -4.78
C TRP A 42 -3.75 8.71 -5.20
N TRP A 43 -4.72 8.84 -4.28
CA TRP A 43 -6.15 8.73 -4.62
C TRP A 43 -6.61 9.82 -5.59
N LEU A 44 -6.19 11.07 -5.39
CA LEU A 44 -6.45 12.16 -6.33
C LEU A 44 -5.87 11.87 -7.72
N SER A 45 -4.68 11.26 -7.78
CA SER A 45 -4.09 10.78 -9.03
C SER A 45 -4.93 9.67 -9.68
N ALA A 46 -5.43 8.69 -8.91
CA ALA A 46 -6.27 7.61 -9.42
C ALA A 46 -7.59 8.12 -10.03
N ILE A 47 -8.25 9.08 -9.37
CA ILE A 47 -9.45 9.75 -9.91
C ILE A 47 -9.14 10.40 -11.26
N ARG A 48 -8.03 11.13 -11.36
CA ARG A 48 -7.63 11.79 -12.61
C ARG A 48 -7.32 10.78 -13.72
N LEU A 49 -6.60 9.70 -13.41
CA LEU A 49 -6.26 8.65 -14.38
C LEU A 49 -7.50 7.89 -14.87
N SER A 50 -8.49 7.69 -14.00
CA SER A 50 -9.77 7.06 -14.35
C SER A 50 -10.78 7.99 -15.03
N ASN A 51 -10.36 9.20 -15.43
CA ASN A 51 -11.22 10.23 -16.01
C ASN A 51 -12.47 10.52 -15.15
N GLN A 52 -12.29 10.62 -13.84
CA GLN A 52 -13.36 10.89 -12.86
C GLN A 52 -14.48 9.84 -12.87
N SER A 53 -14.14 8.59 -13.16
CA SER A 53 -15.10 7.48 -13.17
C SER A 53 -15.86 7.37 -11.83
N PRO A 54 -17.20 7.32 -11.84
CA PRO A 54 -18.00 7.10 -10.63
C PRO A 54 -17.62 5.81 -9.89
N VAL A 55 -17.17 4.78 -10.63
CA VAL A 55 -16.71 3.51 -10.06
C VAL A 55 -15.45 3.73 -9.20
N MET A 56 -14.50 4.53 -9.67
CA MET A 56 -13.30 4.88 -8.89
C MET A 56 -13.66 5.68 -7.64
N CYS A 57 -14.62 6.61 -7.73
CA CYS A 57 -15.13 7.32 -6.56
C CYS A 57 -15.75 6.35 -5.53
N GLY A 58 -16.52 5.36 -5.98
CA GLY A 58 -17.07 4.31 -5.12
C GLY A 58 -15.99 3.48 -4.43
N ILE A 59 -14.93 3.09 -5.15
CA ILE A 59 -13.77 2.36 -4.60
C ILE A 59 -13.07 3.18 -3.51
N ILE A 60 -12.93 4.50 -3.72
CA ILE A 60 -12.31 5.40 -2.74
C ILE A 60 -13.16 5.48 -1.47
N VAL A 61 -14.47 5.69 -1.61
CA VAL A 61 -15.39 5.74 -0.47
C VAL A 61 -15.34 4.42 0.30
N PHE A 62 -15.33 3.29 -0.41
CA PHE A 62 -15.17 1.97 0.22
C PHE A 62 -13.89 1.89 1.06
N HIS A 63 -12.74 2.28 0.52
CA HIS A 63 -11.47 2.24 1.25
C HIS A 63 -11.42 3.19 2.44
N ILE A 64 -12.06 4.35 2.34
CA ILE A 64 -12.21 5.27 3.48
C ILE A 64 -13.06 4.62 4.58
N VAL A 65 -14.17 3.97 4.22
CA VAL A 65 -15.01 3.23 5.20
C VAL A 65 -14.22 2.10 5.83
N VAL A 66 -13.46 1.33 5.05
CA VAL A 66 -12.59 0.26 5.58
C VAL A 66 -11.55 0.82 6.53
N LEU A 67 -10.90 1.95 6.20
CA LEU A 67 -9.95 2.62 7.09
C LEU A 67 -10.60 2.99 8.42
N PHE A 68 -11.80 3.60 8.41
CA PHE A 68 -12.52 3.93 9.64
C PHE A 68 -12.90 2.68 10.44
N VAL A 69 -13.36 1.62 9.78
CA VAL A 69 -13.67 0.35 10.45
C VAL A 69 -12.43 -0.23 11.11
N LEU A 70 -11.27 -0.23 10.43
CA LEU A 70 -10.00 -0.71 10.98
C LEU A 70 -9.45 0.16 12.11
N LYS A 71 -9.74 1.46 12.14
CA LYS A 71 -9.41 2.34 13.27
C LYS A 71 -10.27 2.06 14.50
N VAL A 72 -11.48 1.54 14.32
CA VAL A 72 -12.39 1.17 15.43
C VAL A 72 -12.18 -0.27 15.89
N VAL A 73 -11.97 -1.19 14.95
CA VAL A 73 -11.74 -2.62 15.21
C VAL A 73 -10.23 -2.87 15.16
N PRO A 74 -9.56 -3.10 16.31
CA PRO A 74 -8.10 -3.18 16.39
C PRO A 74 -7.57 -4.53 15.88
N ILE A 75 -7.78 -4.82 14.59
CA ILE A 75 -7.24 -6.01 13.91
C ILE A 75 -5.74 -5.82 13.67
N TRP A 76 -5.34 -4.63 13.19
CA TRP A 76 -3.96 -4.22 13.01
C TRP A 76 -3.65 -2.97 13.84
N ALA A 77 -2.35 -2.68 13.99
CA ALA A 77 -1.91 -1.45 14.63
C ALA A 77 -2.31 -0.23 13.78
N ASP A 78 -2.47 0.92 14.43
CA ASP A 78 -2.98 2.13 13.78
C ASP A 78 -2.18 2.55 12.54
N GLY A 79 -0.85 2.40 12.57
CA GLY A 79 0.00 2.73 11.44
C GLY A 79 -0.07 1.71 10.29
N ASP A 80 -0.37 0.44 10.58
CA ASP A 80 -0.59 -0.59 9.55
C ASP A 80 -1.88 -0.31 8.76
N ASN A 81 -2.91 0.16 9.45
CA ASN A 81 -4.16 0.60 8.83
C ASN A 81 -3.92 1.74 7.82
N ASP A 82 -3.06 2.69 8.18
CA ASP A 82 -2.68 3.80 7.30
C ASP A 82 -1.88 3.30 6.09
N LEU A 83 -0.95 2.36 6.30
CA LEU A 83 -0.18 1.73 5.22
C LEU A 83 -1.05 0.93 4.25
N PHE A 84 -2.07 0.24 4.76
CA PHE A 84 -3.05 -0.44 3.91
C PHE A 84 -3.77 0.56 3.01
N PHE A 85 -4.25 1.67 3.58
CA PHE A 85 -4.93 2.73 2.81
C PHE A 85 -4.03 3.37 1.75
N LEU A 86 -2.76 3.63 2.07
CA LEU A 86 -1.76 4.08 1.10
C LEU A 86 -1.51 3.03 0.02
N SER A 87 -1.39 1.76 0.39
CA SER A 87 -1.15 0.65 -0.54
C SER A 87 -2.29 0.52 -1.56
N SER A 88 -3.54 0.57 -1.11
CA SER A 88 -4.73 0.56 -1.98
C SER A 88 -4.76 1.78 -2.93
N ALA A 89 -4.33 2.95 -2.47
CA ALA A 89 -4.23 4.14 -3.33
C ALA A 89 -3.21 3.95 -4.46
N ILE A 90 -2.04 3.36 -4.16
CA ILE A 90 -1.00 3.03 -5.15
C ILE A 90 -1.51 1.94 -6.10
N PHE A 91 -2.19 0.92 -5.57
CA PHE A 91 -2.83 -0.13 -6.36
C PHE A 91 -3.84 0.45 -7.36
N ALA A 92 -4.69 1.37 -6.93
CA ALA A 92 -5.65 2.05 -7.80
C ALA A 92 -4.99 2.82 -8.95
N ASN A 93 -3.77 3.35 -8.75
CA ASN A 93 -3.01 3.96 -9.84
C ASN A 93 -2.40 2.93 -10.79
N ALA A 94 -1.91 1.81 -10.28
CA ALA A 94 -1.35 0.73 -11.09
C ALA A 94 -2.42 0.03 -11.94
N TYR A 95 -3.64 -0.13 -11.40
CA TYR A 95 -4.72 -0.91 -12.01
C TYR A 95 -5.95 -0.06 -12.39
N TYR A 96 -5.76 1.23 -12.68
CA TYR A 96 -6.87 2.16 -12.97
C TYR A 96 -7.74 1.73 -14.16
N LEU A 97 -7.19 1.00 -15.14
CA LEU A 97 -7.95 0.47 -16.28
C LEU A 97 -8.81 -0.75 -15.91
N ALA A 98 -8.41 -1.50 -14.89
CA ALA A 98 -9.11 -2.72 -14.46
C ALA A 98 -10.44 -2.44 -13.75
N ILE A 99 -10.73 -1.17 -13.40
CA ILE A 99 -12.03 -0.78 -12.82
C ILE A 99 -13.24 -1.10 -13.72
N ARG A 100 -13.00 -1.35 -15.02
CA ARG A 100 -14.03 -1.84 -15.97
C ARG A 100 -14.54 -3.25 -15.60
N ASN A 101 -13.77 -4.01 -14.83
CA ASN A 101 -14.14 -5.31 -14.28
C ASN A 101 -13.87 -5.32 -12.78
N VAL A 102 -14.83 -4.80 -12.01
CA VAL A 102 -14.72 -4.64 -10.55
C VAL A 102 -14.40 -5.96 -9.83
N PRO A 103 -15.03 -7.12 -10.14
CA PRO A 103 -14.65 -8.38 -9.51
C PRO A 103 -13.17 -8.74 -9.69
N LEU A 104 -12.61 -8.55 -10.89
CA LEU A 104 -11.19 -8.81 -11.15
C LEU A 104 -10.29 -7.81 -10.42
N TYR A 105 -10.67 -6.53 -10.39
CA TYR A 105 -9.97 -5.50 -9.64
C TYR A 105 -9.84 -5.88 -8.16
N VAL A 106 -10.96 -6.21 -7.52
CA VAL A 106 -11.02 -6.60 -6.10
C VAL A 106 -10.24 -7.90 -5.85
N ALA A 107 -10.40 -8.91 -6.70
CA ALA A 107 -9.66 -10.16 -6.57
C ALA A 107 -8.13 -9.93 -6.64
N THR A 108 -7.69 -9.04 -7.53
CA THR A 108 -6.27 -8.72 -7.68
C THR A 108 -5.73 -7.97 -6.45
N GLU A 109 -6.49 -7.02 -5.91
CA GLU A 109 -6.12 -6.31 -4.69
C GLU A 109 -5.99 -7.27 -3.49
N LEU A 110 -6.94 -8.19 -3.33
CA LEU A 110 -6.92 -9.20 -2.28
C LEU A 110 -5.74 -10.16 -2.42
N LEU A 111 -5.40 -10.59 -3.64
CA LEU A 111 -4.22 -11.43 -3.88
C LEU A 111 -2.92 -10.71 -3.51
N LEU A 112 -2.81 -9.42 -3.84
CA LEU A 112 -1.65 -8.61 -3.45
C LEU A 112 -1.59 -8.39 -1.94
N LEU A 113 -2.74 -8.20 -1.28
CA LEU A 113 -2.80 -8.13 0.18
C LEU A 113 -2.31 -9.45 0.80
N VAL A 114 -2.81 -10.60 0.33
CA VAL A 114 -2.35 -11.93 0.80
C VAL A 114 -0.85 -12.09 0.60
N PHE A 115 -0.32 -11.71 -0.57
CA PHE A 115 1.11 -11.72 -0.83
C PHE A 115 1.89 -10.86 0.18
N GLY A 116 1.44 -9.63 0.43
CA GLY A 116 2.02 -8.75 1.44
C GLY A 116 2.03 -9.39 2.83
N MET A 117 0.92 -9.96 3.27
CA MET A 117 0.81 -10.61 4.59
C MET A 117 1.75 -11.82 4.72
N VAL A 118 1.86 -12.64 3.68
CA VAL A 118 2.82 -13.76 3.64
C VAL A 118 4.25 -13.25 3.73
N PHE A 119 4.59 -12.19 3.00
CA PHE A 119 5.93 -11.60 3.05
C PHE A 119 6.26 -11.02 4.43
N SER A 120 5.32 -10.30 5.06
CA SER A 120 5.47 -9.83 6.45
C SER A 120 5.71 -10.97 7.42
N MET A 121 5.00 -12.09 7.26
CA MET A 121 5.22 -13.28 8.08
C MET A 121 6.62 -13.87 7.89
N LEU A 122 7.13 -13.93 6.65
CA LEU A 122 8.51 -14.38 6.38
C LEU A 122 9.54 -13.47 7.06
N VAL A 123 9.36 -12.15 6.99
CA VAL A 123 10.23 -11.18 7.66
C VAL A 123 10.17 -11.37 9.17
N ALA A 124 8.98 -11.60 9.73
CA ALA A 124 8.81 -11.88 11.16
C ALA A 124 9.54 -13.15 11.59
N PHE A 125 9.52 -14.22 10.79
CA PHE A 125 10.30 -15.43 11.06
C PHE A 125 11.81 -15.15 11.10
N VAL A 126 12.32 -14.38 10.14
CA VAL A 126 13.73 -13.98 10.10
C VAL A 126 14.08 -13.12 11.32
N GLU A 127 13.22 -12.17 11.67
CA GLU A 127 13.37 -11.31 12.84
C GLU A 127 13.40 -12.12 14.14
N ALA A 128 12.46 -13.04 14.32
CA ALA A 128 12.36 -13.88 15.50
C ALA A 128 13.59 -14.78 15.67
N LYS A 129 14.10 -15.34 14.55
CA LYS A 129 15.34 -16.12 14.54
C LYS A 129 16.54 -15.27 14.97
N ARG A 130 16.66 -14.03 14.46
CA ARG A 130 17.75 -13.10 14.82
C ARG A 130 17.68 -12.64 16.28
N LYS A 131 16.47 -12.41 16.80
CA LYS A 131 16.25 -11.96 18.18
C LYS A 131 16.15 -13.12 19.19
N HIS A 132 16.35 -14.36 18.75
CA HIS A 132 16.19 -15.58 19.56
C HIS A 132 14.84 -15.68 20.29
N ARG A 133 13.75 -15.25 19.63
CA ARG A 133 12.38 -15.29 20.16
C ARG A 133 11.57 -16.37 19.45
N LYS A 134 10.62 -17.00 20.17
CA LYS A 134 9.64 -17.90 19.54
C LYS A 134 8.44 -17.09 19.05
N LEU A 135 8.04 -17.30 17.81
CA LEU A 135 6.77 -16.82 17.27
C LEU A 135 5.65 -17.70 17.81
N GLY A 136 4.75 -17.10 18.57
CA GLY A 136 3.51 -17.72 19.04
C GLY A 136 2.30 -17.04 18.41
N ARG A 137 1.11 -17.55 18.73
CA ARG A 137 -0.17 -17.04 18.21
C ARG A 137 -0.47 -15.58 18.61
N ASN A 138 0.12 -15.12 19.72
CA ASN A 138 -0.07 -13.76 20.26
C ASN A 138 1.14 -12.85 19.97
N SER A 139 2.09 -13.28 19.14
CA SER A 139 3.25 -12.45 18.81
C SER A 139 2.85 -11.30 17.88
N SER A 140 3.22 -10.07 18.24
CA SER A 140 3.08 -8.91 17.36
C SER A 140 4.00 -9.04 16.14
N VAL A 141 3.41 -9.16 14.96
CA VAL A 141 4.11 -9.25 13.67
C VAL A 141 4.12 -7.87 13.01
N ALA A 142 5.30 -7.42 12.59
CA ALA A 142 5.44 -6.23 11.75
C ALA A 142 4.76 -6.47 10.38
N LEU A 143 3.80 -5.63 10.02
CA LEU A 143 3.10 -5.71 8.73
C LEU A 143 3.67 -4.75 7.69
N ALA A 144 4.38 -3.70 8.10
CA ALA A 144 4.98 -2.74 7.17
C ALA A 144 5.90 -3.41 6.12
N PRO A 145 6.70 -4.45 6.44
CA PRO A 145 7.54 -5.11 5.44
C PRO A 145 6.80 -5.61 4.20
N GLY A 146 5.64 -6.23 4.39
CA GLY A 146 4.79 -6.73 3.32
C GLY A 146 4.14 -5.63 2.49
N PHE A 147 3.65 -4.58 3.16
CA PHE A 147 3.14 -3.39 2.46
C PHE A 147 4.23 -2.71 1.64
N CYS A 148 5.44 -2.58 2.19
CA CYS A 148 6.58 -2.01 1.46
C CYS A 148 6.92 -2.81 0.20
N ALA A 149 7.04 -4.14 0.32
CA ALA A 149 7.32 -5.00 -0.82
C ALA A 149 6.26 -4.87 -1.92
N THR A 150 4.99 -4.90 -1.53
CA THR A 150 3.85 -4.78 -2.44
C THR A 150 3.83 -3.42 -3.14
N CYS A 151 3.96 -2.34 -2.38
CA CYS A 151 3.97 -0.98 -2.92
C CYS A 151 5.16 -0.72 -3.86
N VAL A 152 6.35 -1.25 -3.55
CA VAL A 152 7.52 -1.12 -4.46
C VAL A 152 7.25 -1.83 -5.78
N ILE A 153 6.68 -3.03 -5.77
CA ILE A 153 6.29 -3.76 -6.99
C ILE A 153 5.29 -2.92 -7.80
N LEU A 154 4.26 -2.38 -7.15
CA LEU A 154 3.25 -1.56 -7.80
C LEU A 154 3.84 -0.27 -8.40
N ILE A 155 4.74 0.40 -7.69
CA ILE A 155 5.43 1.60 -8.16
C ILE A 155 6.27 1.27 -9.40
N VAL A 156 6.99 0.15 -9.41
CA VAL A 156 7.73 -0.31 -10.60
C VAL A 156 6.79 -0.57 -11.78
N CYS A 157 5.63 -1.19 -11.55
CA CYS A 157 4.61 -1.38 -12.58
C CYS A 157 4.11 -0.05 -13.15
N ILE A 158 3.82 0.94 -12.30
CA ILE A 158 3.38 2.28 -12.70
C ILE A 158 4.43 2.96 -13.59
N VAL A 159 5.70 2.93 -13.16
CA VAL A 159 6.81 3.53 -13.92
C VAL A 159 6.97 2.83 -15.27
N LYS A 160 6.94 1.49 -15.32
CA LYS A 160 7.04 0.73 -16.57
C LYS A 160 5.90 1.03 -17.53
N MET A 161 4.65 1.04 -17.06
CA MET A 161 3.48 1.34 -17.91
C MET A 161 3.58 2.75 -18.50
N ARG A 162 3.98 3.74 -17.69
CA ARG A 162 4.17 5.10 -18.17
C ARG A 162 5.28 5.19 -19.20
N TRP A 163 6.42 4.56 -18.95
CA TRP A 163 7.55 4.59 -19.88
C TRP A 163 7.21 3.92 -21.22
N PHE A 164 6.47 2.81 -21.20
CA PHE A 164 6.00 2.14 -22.42
C PHE A 164 5.07 3.04 -23.27
N LEU A 165 4.17 3.79 -22.64
CA LEU A 165 3.29 4.75 -23.32
C LEU A 165 4.06 5.93 -23.95
N TRP A 166 5.30 6.19 -23.55
CA TRP A 166 6.16 7.23 -24.13
C TRP A 166 6.95 6.75 -25.36
N THR A 167 7.13 5.44 -25.51
CA THR A 167 7.95 4.84 -26.58
C THR A 167 7.14 4.43 -27.81
N ILE A 168 5.82 4.62 -27.80
CA ILE A 168 4.89 4.36 -28.91
C ILE A 168 4.31 5.70 -29.36
#